data_AF-A0A0F7HHC0-F1
#
_entry.id   AF-A0A0F7HHC0-F1
#
_cell.length_a   1.000
_cell.length_b   1.000
_cell.length_c   1.000
_cell.angle_alpha   90.00
_cell.angle_beta   90.00
_cell.angle_gamma   90.00
#
_symmetry.space_group_name_H-M   'P 1'
#
loop_
_entity.id
_entity.type
_entity.pdbx_description
1 polymer ?
#
loop_
_entity_poly.entity_id
_entity_poly.type
_entity_poly.pdbx_seq_one_letter_code
_entity_poly.pdbx_strand_id
1 'polypeptide(L)'
;MTDFNLLFRQRLGLSMEQKITFDDLEGILDCTSKAWPFENLTIMRRKKESITRDNLINKILNRHEGGLCYELNPLLHLFLLENDFDTSMYYGRVYNGTEYGDKTHVMFLVKHQGEDYLVDTGFGGNLPLKPVPMDGETIDSRNGSFRIVEDDDGHILKMNLRASQKGWTDGYKFYISDPVRNLEDLNLVQDIIIGSDTSPFNKDPLITAFTKQGRHTLTKTNYTVWSGKDSEKMEITSDQFYSYAEKYFNFKF
;
A
#
# COMPACT_ATOMS: atom_id res chain seq x y z
N MET A 1 -5.21 18.80 17.47
CA MET A 1 -5.45 17.79 16.41
C MET A 1 -5.94 18.54 15.18
N THR A 2 -5.32 18.34 14.02
CA THR A 2 -5.71 19.03 12.78
C THR A 2 -6.98 18.41 12.17
N ASP A 3 -7.64 19.09 11.24
CA ASP A 3 -8.78 18.53 10.48
C ASP A 3 -8.41 17.24 9.75
N PHE A 4 -7.19 17.18 9.21
CA PHE A 4 -6.66 15.98 8.56
C PHE A 4 -6.60 14.79 9.54
N ASN A 5 -6.05 15.01 10.73
CA ASN A 5 -5.92 13.96 11.73
C ASN A 5 -7.29 13.41 12.18
N LEU A 6 -8.28 14.30 12.33
CA LEU A 6 -9.67 13.93 12.63
C LEU A 6 -10.31 13.10 11.50
N LEU A 7 -10.20 13.56 10.24
CA LEU A 7 -10.72 12.84 9.07
C LEU A 7 -10.06 11.47 8.92
N PHE A 8 -8.75 11.38 9.15
CA PHE A 8 -8.01 10.13 9.09
C PHE A 8 -8.50 9.12 10.14
N ARG A 9 -8.63 9.56 11.40
CA ARG A 9 -9.15 8.73 12.49
C ARG A 9 -10.57 8.29 12.21
N GLN A 10 -11.42 9.18 11.70
CA GLN A 10 -12.79 8.85 11.31
C GLN A 10 -12.81 7.79 10.20
N ARG A 11 -11.95 7.93 9.18
CA ARG A 11 -11.88 7.00 8.05
C ARG A 11 -11.46 5.59 8.47
N LEU A 12 -10.60 5.48 9.49
CA LEU A 12 -10.10 4.21 10.01
C LEU A 12 -10.88 3.68 11.22
N GLY A 13 -11.80 4.47 11.79
CA GLY A 13 -12.51 4.11 13.02
C GLY A 13 -11.62 4.12 14.27
N LEU A 14 -10.57 4.94 14.29
CA LEU A 14 -9.69 5.12 15.44
C LEU A 14 -10.34 6.06 16.48
N SER A 15 -9.94 5.93 17.75
CA SER A 15 -10.38 6.86 18.79
C SER A 15 -9.85 8.27 18.51
N MET A 16 -10.70 9.29 18.72
CA MET A 16 -10.33 10.70 18.50
C MET A 16 -9.37 11.24 19.57
N GLU A 17 -9.38 10.66 20.76
CA GLU A 17 -8.58 11.13 21.92
C GLU A 17 -7.33 10.29 22.16
N GLN A 18 -7.18 9.19 21.42
CA GLN A 18 -6.06 8.26 21.56
C GLN A 18 -4.73 8.91 21.12
N LYS A 19 -3.74 8.94 22.01
CA LYS A 19 -2.34 9.14 21.62
C LYS A 19 -1.88 7.92 20.82
N ILE A 20 -1.33 8.15 19.64
CA ILE A 20 -0.77 7.08 18.81
C ILE A 20 0.67 6.82 19.24
N THR A 21 1.00 5.56 19.42
CA THR A 21 2.33 5.06 19.79
C THR A 21 2.78 3.98 18.80
N PHE A 22 4.06 3.61 18.85
CA PHE A 22 4.60 2.58 17.96
C PHE A 22 3.84 1.25 18.07
N ASP A 23 3.42 0.88 19.28
CA ASP A 23 2.64 -0.34 19.56
C ASP A 23 1.27 -0.36 18.86
N ASP A 24 0.74 0.82 18.51
CA ASP A 24 -0.53 0.94 17.78
C ASP A 24 -0.37 0.69 16.26
N LEU A 25 0.86 0.70 15.72
CA LEU A 25 1.09 0.66 14.27
C LEU A 25 0.58 -0.63 13.63
N GLU A 26 0.71 -1.79 14.28
CA GLU A 26 0.13 -3.04 13.78
C GLU A 26 -1.39 -2.92 13.58
N GLY A 27 -2.09 -2.36 14.57
CA GLY A 27 -3.54 -2.14 14.49
C GLY A 27 -3.92 -1.13 13.39
N ILE A 28 -3.15 -0.05 13.26
CA ILE A 28 -3.37 0.97 12.21
C ILE A 28 -3.13 0.37 10.82
N LEU A 29 -2.08 -0.43 10.64
CA LEU A 29 -1.79 -1.10 9.37
C LEU A 29 -2.87 -2.11 8.99
N ASP A 30 -3.41 -2.84 9.96
CA ASP A 30 -4.55 -3.72 9.71
C ASP A 30 -5.83 -2.93 9.36
N CYS A 31 -6.11 -1.82 10.05
CA CYS A 31 -7.24 -0.94 9.74
C CYS A 31 -7.13 -0.31 8.34
N THR A 32 -5.98 0.25 8.00
CA THR A 32 -5.73 0.84 6.66
C THR A 32 -5.89 -0.20 5.56
N SER A 33 -5.38 -1.43 5.75
CA SER A 33 -5.53 -2.52 4.77
C SER A 33 -6.98 -2.87 4.42
N LYS A 34 -7.92 -2.59 5.33
CA LYS A 34 -9.36 -2.81 5.18
C LYS A 34 -10.10 -1.57 4.69
N ALA A 35 -9.66 -0.39 5.12
CA ALA A 35 -10.32 0.86 4.82
C ALA A 35 -9.92 1.43 3.45
N TRP A 36 -8.68 1.20 3.01
CA TRP A 36 -8.09 1.77 1.80
C TRP A 36 -7.80 0.69 0.77
N PRO A 37 -8.66 0.56 -0.25
CA PRO A 37 -8.40 -0.33 -1.37
C PRO A 37 -7.15 0.14 -2.14
N PHE A 38 -6.33 -0.81 -2.56
CA PHE A 38 -5.30 -0.55 -3.57
C PHE A 38 -5.94 -0.65 -4.96
N GLU A 39 -5.92 0.44 -5.72
CA GLU A 39 -6.70 0.57 -6.96
C GLU A 39 -6.07 1.54 -7.96
N ASN A 40 -6.41 1.39 -9.24
CA ASN A 40 -5.90 2.22 -10.35
C ASN A 40 -6.99 2.96 -11.15
N LEU A 41 -8.20 3.12 -10.60
CA LEU A 41 -9.37 3.61 -11.33
C LEU A 41 -9.24 5.07 -11.79
N THR A 42 -8.51 5.91 -11.06
CA THR A 42 -8.19 7.27 -11.53
C THR A 42 -7.42 7.24 -12.85
N ILE A 43 -6.43 6.34 -12.99
CA ILE A 43 -5.68 6.13 -14.23
C ILE A 43 -6.61 5.58 -15.31
N MET A 44 -7.49 4.63 -14.99
CA MET A 44 -8.45 4.05 -15.95
C MET A 44 -9.43 5.08 -16.50
N ARG A 45 -9.77 6.10 -15.70
CA ARG A 45 -10.58 7.26 -16.11
C ARG A 45 -9.79 8.32 -16.86
N ARG A 46 -8.51 8.06 -17.19
CA ARG A 46 -7.57 9.00 -17.84
C ARG A 46 -7.44 10.31 -17.08
N LYS A 47 -7.55 10.25 -15.76
CA LYS A 47 -7.34 11.38 -14.86
C LYS A 47 -5.97 11.26 -14.19
N LYS A 48 -5.41 12.41 -13.84
CA LYS A 48 -4.20 12.54 -13.02
C LYS A 48 -4.41 13.72 -12.07
N GLU A 49 -4.25 13.47 -10.78
CA GLU A 49 -4.17 14.51 -9.75
C GLU A 49 -2.73 14.54 -9.26
N SER A 50 -2.13 15.72 -9.13
CA SER A 50 -0.79 15.85 -8.58
C SER A 50 -0.74 15.32 -7.15
N ILE A 51 0.38 14.71 -6.78
CA ILE A 51 0.56 14.18 -5.42
C ILE A 51 0.85 15.35 -4.47
N THR A 52 -0.22 15.90 -3.90
CA THR A 52 -0.20 16.96 -2.89
C THR A 52 -1.00 16.53 -1.68
N ARG A 53 -0.73 17.14 -0.53
CA ARG A 53 -1.42 16.81 0.72
C ARG A 53 -2.95 16.93 0.58
N ASP A 54 -3.43 18.03 0.00
CA ASP A 54 -4.86 18.28 -0.17
C ASP A 54 -5.53 17.26 -1.11
N ASN A 55 -4.86 16.89 -2.20
CA ASN A 55 -5.41 15.91 -3.14
C ASN A 55 -5.48 14.52 -2.50
N LEU A 56 -4.48 14.12 -1.71
CA LEU A 56 -4.49 12.84 -0.99
C LEU A 56 -5.62 12.78 0.05
N ILE A 57 -5.77 13.84 0.85
CA ILE A 57 -6.85 13.97 1.83
C ILE A 57 -8.20 13.90 1.12
N ASN A 58 -8.37 14.68 0.06
CA ASN A 58 -9.63 14.72 -0.66
C ASN A 58 -9.99 13.35 -1.27
N LYS A 59 -9.04 12.70 -1.94
CA LYS A 59 -9.26 11.41 -2.60
C LYS A 59 -9.58 10.30 -1.60
N ILE A 60 -8.70 10.06 -0.64
CA ILE A 60 -8.77 8.84 0.19
C ILE A 60 -9.71 9.05 1.39
N LEU A 61 -9.70 10.25 2.00
CA LEU A 61 -10.49 10.52 3.20
C LEU A 61 -11.87 11.08 2.88
N ASN A 62 -12.00 12.06 1.98
CA ASN A 62 -13.31 12.71 1.70
C ASN A 62 -14.14 11.96 0.65
N ARG A 63 -13.52 11.51 -0.45
CA ARG A 63 -14.21 10.73 -1.50
C ARG A 63 -14.26 9.23 -1.19
N HIS A 64 -13.58 8.80 -0.12
CA HIS A 64 -13.52 7.41 0.33
C HIS A 64 -12.95 6.46 -0.75
N GLU A 65 -12.16 6.98 -1.67
CA GLU A 65 -11.50 6.18 -2.70
C GLU A 65 -10.25 5.46 -2.13
N GLY A 66 -9.62 4.66 -2.98
CA GLY A 66 -8.33 4.04 -2.72
C GLY A 66 -7.17 4.79 -3.39
N GLY A 67 -6.10 4.06 -3.68
CA GLY A 67 -5.02 4.54 -4.53
C GLY A 67 -3.92 3.52 -4.74
N LEU A 68 -2.84 3.95 -5.41
CA LEU A 68 -1.61 3.18 -5.53
C LEU A 68 -0.62 3.55 -4.41
N CYS A 69 0.55 2.90 -4.40
CA CYS A 69 1.56 3.09 -3.34
C CYS A 69 1.97 4.54 -3.11
N TYR A 70 2.08 5.33 -4.19
CA TYR A 70 2.43 6.75 -4.15
C TYR A 70 1.28 7.66 -3.67
N GLU A 71 0.10 7.10 -3.35
CA GLU A 71 -1.02 7.81 -2.71
C GLU A 71 -1.25 7.29 -1.29
N LEU A 72 -1.22 5.96 -1.10
CA LEU A 72 -1.53 5.31 0.19
C LEU A 72 -0.43 5.52 1.24
N ASN A 73 0.83 5.28 0.88
CA ASN A 73 1.95 5.40 1.83
C ASN A 73 2.20 6.85 2.28
N PRO A 74 2.16 7.87 1.39
CA PRO A 74 2.34 9.25 1.81
C PRO A 74 1.22 9.74 2.72
N LEU A 75 -0.03 9.30 2.53
CA LEU A 75 -1.12 9.66 3.43
C LEU A 75 -0.88 9.15 4.86
N LEU A 76 -0.45 7.89 5.01
CA LEU A 76 -0.11 7.34 6.33
C LEU A 76 1.12 8.02 6.91
N HIS A 77 2.16 8.26 6.10
CA HIS A 77 3.36 9.00 6.51
C HIS A 77 3.01 10.38 7.08
N LEU A 78 2.18 11.17 6.38
CA LEU A 78 1.72 12.47 6.85
C LEU A 78 0.94 12.38 8.17
N PHE A 79 0.10 11.34 8.34
CA PHE A 79 -0.62 11.13 9.58
C PHE A 79 0.33 10.82 10.74
N LEU A 80 1.34 9.98 10.52
CA LEU A 80 2.32 9.64 11.56
C LEU A 80 3.21 10.85 11.91
N LEU A 81 3.62 11.67 10.94
CA LEU A 81 4.31 12.93 11.21
C LEU A 81 3.51 13.85 12.13
N GLU A 82 2.18 13.96 11.93
CA GLU A 82 1.32 14.76 12.81
C GLU A 82 1.07 14.15 14.20
N ASN A 83 1.42 12.88 14.39
CA ASN A 83 1.40 12.22 15.68
C ASN A 83 2.83 12.04 16.24
N ASP A 84 3.75 12.94 15.86
CA ASP A 84 5.11 13.05 16.39
C ASP A 84 6.03 11.86 16.11
N PHE A 85 5.74 11.05 15.08
CA PHE A 85 6.67 10.02 14.62
C PHE A 85 7.78 10.61 13.75
N ASP A 86 8.99 10.10 13.92
CA ASP A 86 10.11 10.35 13.01
C ASP A 86 10.00 9.37 11.83
N THR A 87 9.70 9.89 10.65
CA THR A 87 9.45 9.07 9.46
C THR A 87 10.10 9.67 8.21
N SER A 88 10.55 8.79 7.30
CA SER A 88 11.20 9.17 6.04
C SER A 88 10.70 8.30 4.90
N MET A 89 10.38 8.90 3.75
CA MET A 89 9.87 8.18 2.57
C MET A 89 10.99 7.80 1.60
N TYR A 90 10.83 6.65 0.93
CA TYR A 90 11.82 6.09 0.00
C TYR A 90 11.17 5.54 -1.26
N TYR A 91 11.92 5.56 -2.35
CA TYR A 91 11.56 4.87 -3.58
C TYR A 91 11.89 3.37 -3.48
N GLY A 92 10.99 2.55 -4.00
CA GLY A 92 11.21 1.12 -4.20
C GLY A 92 11.17 0.73 -5.68
N ARG A 93 11.89 -0.34 -6.00
CA ARG A 93 11.94 -0.98 -7.31
C ARG A 93 11.34 -2.37 -7.19
N VAL A 94 10.17 -2.59 -7.77
CA VAL A 94 9.45 -3.87 -7.63
C VAL A 94 10.16 -4.96 -8.41
N TYR A 95 10.30 -6.13 -7.80
CA TYR A 95 10.82 -7.33 -8.45
C TYR A 95 9.73 -7.95 -9.33
N ASN A 96 10.02 -8.16 -10.61
CA ASN A 96 9.06 -8.74 -11.56
C ASN A 96 9.18 -10.26 -11.73
N GLY A 97 10.03 -10.93 -10.93
CA GLY A 97 10.38 -12.34 -11.08
C GLY A 97 11.68 -12.60 -11.84
N THR A 98 12.26 -11.57 -12.46
CA THR A 98 13.53 -11.65 -13.19
C THR A 98 14.50 -10.55 -12.78
N GLU A 99 14.02 -9.31 -12.65
CA GLU A 99 14.83 -8.14 -12.32
C GLU A 99 14.03 -7.13 -11.49
N TYR A 100 14.75 -6.15 -10.95
CA TYR A 100 14.17 -4.99 -10.28
C TYR A 100 13.93 -3.87 -11.29
N GLY A 101 12.69 -3.38 -11.37
CA GLY A 101 12.30 -2.33 -12.33
C GLY A 101 12.73 -0.90 -11.94
N ASP A 102 12.04 0.07 -12.51
CA ASP A 102 12.19 1.50 -12.18
C ASP A 102 11.67 1.84 -10.77
N LYS A 103 11.76 3.13 -10.39
CA LYS A 103 11.16 3.69 -9.15
C LYS A 103 9.63 3.69 -9.24
N THR A 104 9.02 2.51 -9.18
CA THR A 104 7.57 2.30 -9.30
C THR A 104 6.89 2.00 -7.97
N HIS A 105 7.62 2.02 -6.86
CA HIS A 105 7.07 1.82 -5.52
C HIS A 105 7.47 2.95 -4.58
N VAL A 106 6.65 3.18 -3.56
CA VAL A 106 6.91 4.13 -2.47
C VAL A 106 6.64 3.40 -1.18
N MET A 107 7.50 3.58 -0.20
CA MET A 107 7.38 3.06 1.17
C MET A 107 7.97 4.09 2.14
N PHE A 108 7.82 3.92 3.45
CA PHE A 108 8.49 4.80 4.41
C PHE A 108 9.02 4.06 5.63
N LEU A 109 10.09 4.58 6.21
CA LEU A 109 10.67 4.11 7.46
C LEU A 109 10.08 4.90 8.62
N VAL A 110 9.90 4.23 9.76
CA VAL A 110 9.59 4.81 11.05
C VAL A 110 10.75 4.52 11.99
N LYS A 111 11.28 5.56 12.63
CA LYS A 111 12.32 5.40 13.65
C LYS A 111 11.70 5.21 15.02
N HIS A 112 12.12 4.17 15.73
CA HIS A 112 11.67 3.87 17.08
C HIS A 112 12.80 3.31 17.93
N GLN A 113 13.05 3.93 19.09
CA GLN A 113 14.10 3.51 20.04
C GLN A 113 15.52 3.38 19.42
N GLY A 114 15.80 4.14 18.35
CA GLY A 114 17.10 4.12 17.66
C GLY A 114 17.12 3.25 16.41
N GLU A 115 16.12 2.38 16.23
CA GLU A 115 16.01 1.44 15.12
C GLU A 115 15.02 1.91 14.06
N ASP A 116 15.24 1.51 12.81
CA ASP A 116 14.35 1.81 11.68
C ASP A 116 13.44 0.61 11.35
N TYR A 117 12.18 0.92 11.04
CA TYR A 117 11.17 -0.07 10.66
C TYR A 117 10.51 0.33 9.35
N LEU A 118 10.50 -0.58 8.38
CA LEU A 118 9.75 -0.44 7.14
C LEU A 118 8.25 -0.54 7.40
N VAL A 119 7.53 0.45 6.89
CA VAL A 119 6.07 0.52 6.93
C VAL A 119 5.54 0.68 5.51
N ASP A 120 4.54 -0.14 5.18
CA ASP A 120 3.96 -0.20 3.84
C ASP A 120 2.49 -0.61 3.87
N THR A 121 1.61 0.28 3.36
CA THR A 121 0.18 0.06 3.09
C THR A 121 -0.13 0.08 1.59
N GLY A 122 0.90 0.28 0.76
CA GLY A 122 0.79 0.55 -0.67
C GLY A 122 1.17 -0.61 -1.57
N PHE A 123 1.65 -1.75 -1.05
CA PHE A 123 2.12 -2.86 -1.87
C PHE A 123 1.02 -3.85 -2.34
N GLY A 124 -0.15 -3.31 -2.68
CA GLY A 124 -1.30 -4.08 -3.15
C GLY A 124 -1.72 -5.16 -2.15
N GLY A 125 -1.74 -6.41 -2.61
CA GLY A 125 -2.07 -7.54 -1.74
C GLY A 125 -0.92 -8.02 -0.84
N ASN A 126 0.29 -7.50 -1.01
CA ASN A 126 1.52 -8.05 -0.44
C ASN A 126 1.95 -7.28 0.83
N LEU A 127 0.96 -6.84 1.62
CA LEU A 127 1.21 -6.00 2.79
C LEU A 127 1.77 -6.82 3.97
N PRO A 128 2.81 -6.32 4.65
CA PRO A 128 3.31 -6.91 5.89
C PRO A 128 2.27 -6.88 7.02
N LEU A 129 1.43 -5.84 7.08
CA LEU A 129 0.46 -5.57 8.15
C LEU A 129 1.09 -5.30 9.53
N LYS A 130 2.41 -5.19 9.59
CA LYS A 130 3.22 -4.82 10.78
C LYS A 130 4.41 -3.99 10.31
N PRO A 131 5.00 -3.14 11.17
CA PRO A 131 6.33 -2.60 10.93
C PRO A 131 7.33 -3.75 10.76
N VAL A 132 8.17 -3.70 9.73
CA VAL A 132 9.20 -4.71 9.46
C VAL A 132 10.55 -4.15 9.90
N PRO A 133 11.24 -4.74 10.88
CA PRO A 133 12.52 -4.23 11.36
C PRO A 133 13.59 -4.35 10.26
N MET A 134 14.49 -3.36 10.20
CA MET A 134 15.57 -3.33 9.21
C MET A 134 16.72 -4.29 9.52
N ASP A 135 16.78 -4.85 10.74
CA ASP A 135 17.83 -5.77 11.23
C ASP A 135 17.75 -7.20 10.66
N GLY A 136 16.73 -7.47 9.84
CA GLY A 136 16.50 -8.76 9.20
C GLY A 136 15.70 -9.77 10.01
N GLU A 137 15.19 -9.38 11.18
CA GLU A 137 14.20 -10.17 11.91
C GLU A 137 12.98 -10.45 11.01
N THR A 138 12.49 -11.68 11.09
CA THR A 138 11.28 -12.08 10.37
C THR A 138 10.05 -11.74 11.20
N ILE A 139 9.16 -10.95 10.62
CA ILE A 139 7.83 -10.73 11.19
C ILE A 139 6.83 -11.68 10.54
N ASP A 140 5.87 -12.14 11.34
CA ASP A 140 4.73 -12.95 10.88
C ASP A 140 3.44 -12.17 11.06
N SER A 141 2.63 -12.14 10.01
CA SER A 141 1.28 -11.59 10.04
C SER A 141 0.27 -12.56 9.46
N ARG A 142 -1.00 -12.15 9.46
CA ARG A 142 -2.07 -12.93 8.82
C ARG A 142 -1.89 -13.06 7.30
N ASN A 143 -1.04 -12.24 6.67
CA ASN A 143 -0.82 -12.27 5.23
C ASN A 143 0.40 -13.13 4.82
N GLY A 144 1.35 -13.35 5.72
CA GLY A 144 2.60 -14.04 5.42
C GLY A 144 3.71 -13.68 6.39
N SER A 145 4.91 -14.13 6.05
CA SER A 145 6.14 -13.75 6.74
C SER A 145 6.90 -12.74 5.88
N PHE A 146 7.51 -11.74 6.52
CA PHE A 146 8.25 -10.67 5.85
C PHE A 146 9.55 -10.39 6.59
N ARG A 147 10.59 -10.00 5.87
CA ARG A 147 11.86 -9.57 6.45
C ARG A 147 12.63 -8.67 5.49
N ILE A 148 13.54 -7.88 6.04
CA ILE A 148 14.52 -7.14 5.25
C ILE A 148 15.77 -8.00 5.07
N VAL A 149 16.39 -7.91 3.90
CA VAL A 149 17.71 -8.47 3.63
C VAL A 149 18.58 -7.36 3.06
N GLU A 150 19.73 -7.14 3.68
CA GLU A 150 20.77 -6.27 3.13
C GLU A 150 21.33 -6.87 1.84
N ASP A 151 21.53 -6.01 0.85
CA ASP A 151 22.15 -6.31 -0.44
C ASP A 151 23.27 -5.27 -0.66
N ASP A 152 24.25 -5.58 -1.52
CA ASP A 152 25.54 -4.84 -1.60
C ASP A 152 25.43 -3.30 -1.57
N ASP A 153 24.37 -2.74 -2.14
CA ASP A 153 24.10 -1.30 -2.18
C ASP A 153 22.70 -0.90 -1.68
N GLY A 154 21.87 -1.82 -1.17
CA GLY A 154 20.48 -1.53 -0.82
C GLY A 154 19.83 -2.55 0.11
N HIS A 155 18.50 -2.50 0.18
CA HIS A 155 17.70 -3.35 1.05
C HIS A 155 16.57 -3.98 0.27
N ILE A 156 16.30 -5.25 0.53
CA ILE A 156 15.26 -6.02 -0.16
C ILE A 156 14.21 -6.42 0.87
N LEU A 157 12.96 -6.03 0.63
CA LEU A 157 11.83 -6.65 1.33
C LEU A 157 11.59 -8.03 0.73
N LYS A 158 11.84 -9.08 1.51
CA LYS A 158 11.45 -10.46 1.16
C LYS A 158 10.11 -10.80 1.79
N MET A 159 9.32 -11.59 1.07
CA MET A 159 8.00 -12.05 1.48
C MET A 159 7.82 -13.55 1.27
N ASN A 160 7.07 -14.18 2.16
CA ASN A 160 6.58 -15.54 2.04
C ASN A 160 5.08 -15.52 2.34
N LEU A 161 4.28 -15.29 1.30
CA LEU A 161 2.85 -15.03 1.41
C LEU A 161 2.07 -16.32 1.64
N ARG A 162 1.10 -16.29 2.57
CA ARG A 162 0.27 -17.48 2.89
C ARG A 162 -0.54 -17.99 1.69
N ALA A 163 -1.01 -17.08 0.86
CA ALA A 163 -2.03 -17.36 -0.16
C ALA A 163 -1.46 -17.72 -1.56
N SER A 164 -0.14 -17.61 -1.79
CA SER A 164 0.34 -17.65 -3.18
C SER A 164 1.70 -18.31 -3.43
N GLN A 165 2.52 -18.63 -2.42
CA GLN A 165 3.88 -19.14 -2.68
C GLN A 165 4.38 -20.15 -1.64
N LYS A 166 5.23 -21.08 -2.09
CA LYS A 166 6.06 -21.91 -1.21
C LYS A 166 7.45 -21.30 -1.16
N GLY A 167 7.73 -20.51 -0.12
CA GLY A 167 9.06 -19.99 0.17
C GLY A 167 9.21 -18.49 0.00
N TRP A 168 10.41 -18.00 0.28
CA TRP A 168 10.76 -16.59 0.22
C TRP A 168 10.96 -16.10 -1.22
N THR A 169 10.36 -14.97 -1.55
CA THR A 169 10.61 -14.23 -2.80
C THR A 169 10.89 -12.77 -2.53
N ASP A 170 11.52 -12.11 -3.48
CA ASP A 170 11.77 -10.67 -3.41
C ASP A 170 10.47 -9.91 -3.74
N GLY A 171 10.16 -8.90 -2.94
CA GLY A 171 9.06 -7.96 -3.19
C GLY A 171 9.57 -6.75 -3.96
N TYR A 172 10.42 -5.96 -3.32
CA TYR A 172 11.08 -4.81 -3.92
C TYR A 172 12.41 -4.52 -3.26
N LYS A 173 13.28 -3.82 -3.99
CA LYS A 173 14.56 -3.26 -3.51
C LYS A 173 14.45 -1.75 -3.33
N PHE A 174 15.07 -1.20 -2.29
CA PHE A 174 15.11 0.23 -2.00
C PHE A 174 16.48 0.65 -1.44
N TYR A 175 16.74 1.96 -1.42
CA TYR A 175 18.05 2.53 -1.10
C TYR A 175 17.88 3.68 -0.10
N ILE A 176 18.50 3.57 1.08
CA ILE A 176 18.44 4.63 2.12
C ILE A 176 19.13 5.91 1.63
N SER A 177 20.10 5.80 0.73
CA SER A 177 20.79 6.94 0.10
C SER A 177 19.94 7.73 -0.89
N ASP A 178 18.75 7.24 -1.26
CA ASP A 178 17.87 7.83 -2.27
C ASP A 178 16.45 8.09 -1.69
N PRO A 179 16.33 8.95 -0.67
CA PRO A 179 15.04 9.28 -0.07
C PRO A 179 14.21 10.18 -0.97
N VAL A 180 12.89 10.10 -0.82
CA VAL A 180 11.93 11.08 -1.34
C VAL A 180 12.09 12.36 -0.52
N ARG A 181 12.33 13.50 -1.16
CA ARG A 181 12.59 14.76 -0.43
C ARG A 181 11.32 15.53 -0.14
N ASN A 182 10.42 15.59 -1.12
CA ASN A 182 9.14 16.27 -1.00
C ASN A 182 8.01 15.40 -1.58
N LEU A 183 6.77 15.71 -1.18
CA LEU A 183 5.60 14.96 -1.62
C LEU A 183 5.42 15.02 -3.14
N GLU A 184 5.75 16.18 -3.74
CA GLU A 184 5.67 16.40 -5.18
C GLU A 184 6.66 15.54 -5.97
N ASP A 185 7.75 15.06 -5.37
CA ASP A 185 8.69 14.16 -6.05
C ASP A 185 8.06 12.80 -6.35
N LEU A 186 6.91 12.48 -5.72
CA LEU A 186 6.14 11.27 -6.00
C LEU A 186 5.35 11.36 -7.30
N ASN A 187 5.19 12.56 -7.88
CA ASN A 187 4.65 12.70 -9.23
C ASN A 187 5.53 11.94 -10.26
N LEU A 188 6.84 11.80 -9.99
CA LEU A 188 7.73 10.96 -10.81
C LEU A 188 7.27 9.50 -10.85
N VAL A 189 6.94 8.92 -9.70
CA VAL A 189 6.47 7.52 -9.61
C VAL A 189 5.14 7.36 -10.34
N GLN A 190 4.22 8.31 -10.14
CA GLN A 190 2.95 8.36 -10.84
C GLN A 190 3.15 8.44 -12.38
N ASP A 191 4.07 9.29 -12.84
CA ASP A 191 4.37 9.47 -14.27
C ASP A 191 4.99 8.23 -14.91
N ILE A 192 5.92 7.56 -14.22
CA ILE A 192 6.48 6.28 -14.68
C ILE A 192 5.36 5.24 -14.81
N ILE A 193 4.50 5.11 -13.79
CA ILE A 193 3.41 4.13 -13.79
C ILE A 193 2.38 4.40 -14.89
N ILE A 194 2.04 5.67 -15.15
CA ILE A 194 1.09 6.05 -16.19
C ILE A 194 1.71 5.87 -17.59
N GLY A 195 2.98 6.28 -17.77
CA GLY A 195 3.63 6.35 -19.07
C GLY A 195 4.32 5.06 -19.53
N SER A 196 4.66 4.14 -18.63
CA SER A 196 5.41 2.94 -18.98
C SER A 196 4.56 1.90 -19.73
N ASP A 197 5.08 1.38 -20.84
CA ASP A 197 4.44 0.32 -21.61
C ASP A 197 4.32 -0.99 -20.82
N THR A 198 5.23 -1.24 -19.89
CA THR A 198 5.27 -2.46 -19.06
C THR A 198 4.54 -2.31 -17.72
N SER A 199 4.00 -1.12 -17.43
CA SER A 199 3.24 -0.91 -16.20
C SER A 199 1.97 -1.77 -16.18
N PRO A 200 1.74 -2.58 -15.12
CA PRO A 200 0.52 -3.35 -15.00
C PRO A 200 -0.68 -2.48 -14.62
N PHE A 201 -0.48 -1.24 -14.17
CA PHE A 201 -1.52 -0.39 -13.61
C PHE A 201 -2.14 0.59 -14.62
N ASN A 202 -1.67 0.63 -15.87
CA ASN A 202 -2.21 1.50 -16.91
C ASN A 202 -2.95 0.74 -18.04
N LYS A 203 -3.18 -0.57 -17.89
CA LYS A 203 -3.83 -1.41 -18.92
C LYS A 203 -5.29 -1.73 -18.61
N ASP A 204 -5.54 -2.32 -17.44
CA ASP A 204 -6.86 -2.81 -17.04
C ASP A 204 -7.16 -2.42 -15.58
N PRO A 205 -8.46 -2.29 -15.22
CA PRO A 205 -8.84 -1.92 -13.87
C PRO A 205 -8.53 -3.04 -12.86
N LEU A 206 -8.03 -2.62 -11.70
CA LEU A 206 -7.65 -3.47 -10.58
C LEU A 206 -8.12 -2.81 -9.28
N ILE A 207 -8.71 -3.60 -8.39
CA ILE A 207 -8.96 -3.24 -7.00
C ILE A 207 -8.56 -4.42 -6.13
N THR A 208 -7.78 -4.18 -5.08
CA THR A 208 -7.51 -5.18 -4.04
C THR A 208 -7.66 -4.58 -2.66
N ALA A 209 -8.29 -5.30 -1.74
CA ALA A 209 -8.49 -4.85 -0.37
C ALA A 209 -8.55 -6.04 0.58
N PHE A 210 -8.17 -5.82 1.84
CA PHE A 210 -8.42 -6.80 2.89
C PHE A 210 -9.83 -6.64 3.43
N THR A 211 -10.45 -7.75 3.79
CA THR A 211 -11.77 -7.83 4.40
C THR A 211 -11.71 -8.68 5.67
N LYS A 212 -12.85 -8.88 6.34
CA LYS A 212 -12.95 -9.83 7.45
C LYS A 212 -12.75 -11.27 6.99
N GLN A 213 -13.08 -11.58 5.73
CA GLN A 213 -12.99 -12.92 5.15
C GLN A 213 -11.62 -13.21 4.54
N GLY A 214 -10.78 -12.18 4.35
CA GLY A 214 -9.40 -12.34 3.89
C GLY A 214 -8.98 -11.23 2.95
N ARG A 215 -8.54 -11.54 1.73
CA ARG A 215 -8.13 -10.55 0.72
C ARG A 215 -8.94 -10.73 -0.54
N HIS A 216 -9.55 -9.65 -1.03
CA HIS A 216 -10.37 -9.67 -2.23
C HIS A 216 -9.64 -8.93 -3.33
N THR A 217 -9.64 -9.47 -4.55
CA THR A 217 -9.08 -8.81 -5.72
C THR A 217 -10.05 -8.87 -6.88
N LEU A 218 -10.35 -7.72 -7.45
CA LEU A 218 -11.18 -7.54 -8.61
C LEU A 218 -10.30 -7.03 -9.76
N THR A 219 -10.33 -7.76 -10.87
CA THR A 219 -9.73 -7.40 -12.15
C THR A 219 -10.83 -7.31 -13.18
N LYS A 220 -10.53 -6.81 -14.39
CA LYS A 220 -11.47 -6.77 -15.51
C LYS A 220 -12.19 -8.09 -15.82
N THR A 221 -11.53 -9.22 -15.56
CA THR A 221 -12.02 -10.56 -15.96
C THR A 221 -12.28 -11.50 -14.80
N ASN A 222 -11.85 -11.15 -13.58
CA ASN A 222 -11.93 -12.06 -12.45
C ASN A 222 -12.17 -11.33 -11.13
N TYR A 223 -12.93 -11.96 -10.26
CA TYR A 223 -13.06 -11.65 -8.85
C TYR A 223 -12.51 -12.82 -8.03
N THR A 224 -11.48 -12.56 -7.22
CA THR A 224 -10.78 -13.57 -6.41
C THR A 224 -10.93 -13.25 -4.93
N VAL A 225 -11.30 -14.24 -4.13
CA VAL A 225 -11.36 -14.17 -2.67
C VAL A 225 -10.33 -15.13 -2.11
N TRP A 226 -9.36 -14.60 -1.36
CA TRP A 226 -8.36 -15.38 -0.64
C TRP A 226 -8.73 -15.49 0.83
N SER A 227 -8.83 -16.73 1.33
CA SER A 227 -9.19 -17.07 2.70
C SER A 227 -8.06 -17.91 3.32
N GLY A 228 -7.07 -17.24 3.93
CA GLY A 228 -5.88 -17.92 4.44
C GLY A 228 -5.00 -18.48 3.31
N LYS A 229 -4.95 -19.81 3.15
CA LYS A 229 -4.19 -20.48 2.09
C LYS A 229 -5.03 -20.79 0.85
N ASP A 230 -6.35 -20.73 0.98
CA ASP A 230 -7.28 -21.10 -0.07
C ASP A 230 -7.71 -19.87 -0.88
N SER A 231 -8.13 -20.11 -2.12
CA SER A 231 -8.61 -19.07 -3.02
C SER A 231 -9.80 -19.53 -3.82
N GLU A 232 -10.84 -18.70 -3.90
CA GLU A 232 -11.96 -18.87 -4.81
C GLU A 232 -11.88 -17.80 -5.89
N LYS A 233 -11.88 -18.23 -7.15
CA LYS A 233 -11.81 -17.34 -8.31
C LYS A 233 -13.07 -17.49 -9.15
N MET A 234 -13.75 -16.38 -9.36
CA MET A 234 -14.94 -16.26 -10.20
C MET A 234 -14.58 -15.43 -11.44
N GLU A 235 -14.90 -15.96 -12.62
CA GLU A 235 -14.83 -15.18 -13.85
C GLU A 235 -15.97 -14.15 -13.88
N ILE A 236 -15.66 -12.96 -14.38
CA ILE A 236 -16.63 -11.90 -14.59
C ILE A 236 -16.43 -11.28 -15.98
N THR A 237 -17.48 -10.64 -16.50
CA THR A 237 -17.37 -9.79 -17.69
C THR A 237 -16.92 -8.39 -17.31
N SER A 238 -16.39 -7.63 -18.28
CA SER A 238 -15.98 -6.25 -18.05
C SER A 238 -17.13 -5.34 -17.58
N ASP A 239 -18.36 -5.61 -18.03
CA ASP A 239 -19.56 -4.86 -17.62
C ASP A 239 -19.94 -5.14 -16.16
N GLN A 240 -19.57 -6.31 -15.63
CA GLN A 240 -19.81 -6.66 -14.23
C GLN A 240 -18.84 -5.97 -13.27
N PHE A 241 -17.69 -5.48 -13.75
CA PHE A 241 -16.63 -4.89 -12.91
C PHE A 241 -17.17 -3.84 -11.95
N TYR A 242 -17.90 -2.84 -12.46
CA TYR A 242 -18.39 -1.72 -11.64
C TYR A 242 -19.40 -2.17 -10.59
N SER A 243 -20.31 -3.08 -10.93
CA SER A 243 -21.27 -3.64 -9.96
C SER A 243 -20.58 -4.46 -8.87
N TYR A 244 -19.49 -5.17 -9.20
CA TYR A 244 -18.68 -5.90 -8.22
C TYR A 244 -17.87 -4.96 -7.33
N ALA A 245 -17.31 -3.89 -7.92
CA ALA A 245 -16.59 -2.88 -7.17
C ALA A 245 -17.50 -2.14 -6.16
N GLU A 246 -18.73 -1.82 -6.56
CA GLU A 246 -19.73 -1.27 -5.63
C GLU A 246 -20.11 -2.30 -4.55
N LYS A 247 -20.47 -3.53 -4.95
CA LYS A 247 -20.95 -4.57 -4.04
C LYS A 247 -19.93 -4.99 -2.98
N TYR A 248 -18.66 -5.17 -3.37
CA TYR A 248 -17.65 -5.79 -2.52
C TYR A 248 -16.62 -4.82 -1.95
N PHE A 249 -16.46 -3.64 -2.55
CA PHE A 249 -15.49 -2.64 -2.13
C PHE A 249 -16.13 -1.28 -1.79
N ASN A 250 -17.46 -1.16 -1.88
CA ASN A 250 -18.23 0.06 -1.60
C ASN A 250 -17.79 1.28 -2.44
N PHE A 251 -17.24 1.05 -3.63
CA PHE A 251 -16.95 2.16 -4.56
C PHE A 251 -18.23 2.76 -5.13
N LYS A 252 -18.27 4.08 -5.22
CA LYS A 252 -19.29 4.83 -5.97
C LYS A 252 -18.63 5.39 -7.22
N PHE A 253 -19.27 5.20 -8.38
CA PHE A 253 -18.72 5.56 -9.68
C PHE A 253 -19.34 6.82 -10.27
#